data_AF-A0A1W1E6K0-F1
#
_entry.id   AF-A0A1W1E6K0-F1
#
_cell.length_a   1.000
_cell.length_b   1.000
_cell.length_c   1.000
_cell.angle_alpha   90.00
_cell.angle_beta   90.00
_cell.angle_gamma   90.00
#
_symmetry.space_group_name_H-M   'P 1'
#
loop_
_entity.id
_entity.type
_entity.pdbx_description
1 polymer ?
#
loop_
_entity_poly.entity_id
_entity_poly.type
_entity_poly.pdbx_seq_one_letter_code
_entity_poly.pdbx_strand_id
1 'polypeptide(L)'
;MPLKPYKADTPQGSVLRRFTINQLKTGMSKRQVQDIIGQPSIIDPFHNNQWDYIHYTTLGSGDIVNYRLILTFTEGKLSNINTDGIGSLPEMTDKEKAQGVAHIAEKKRLEEVRIAEKETEATIAEERRVAKEKTEAKIEGGNRITKAKEEAHTAKEKIQTKALE
;
A
#
# COMPACT_ATOMS: atom_id res chain seq x y z
N MET A 1 8.38 -62.11 -3.97
CA MET A 1 7.99 -60.75 -4.42
C MET A 1 9.26 -59.92 -4.54
N PRO A 2 9.49 -59.18 -5.64
CA PRO A 2 10.64 -58.29 -5.73
C PRO A 2 10.43 -57.07 -4.81
N LEU A 3 11.42 -56.77 -3.98
CA LEU A 3 11.46 -55.57 -3.16
C LEU A 3 11.76 -54.37 -4.07
N LYS A 4 10.92 -53.34 -4.04
CA LYS A 4 11.21 -52.07 -4.72
C LYS A 4 12.15 -51.25 -3.84
N PRO A 5 13.31 -50.78 -4.36
CA PRO A 5 14.19 -49.91 -3.61
C PRO A 5 13.49 -48.59 -3.29
N TYR A 6 13.73 -48.07 -2.09
CA TYR A 6 13.23 -46.76 -1.67
C TYR A 6 13.76 -45.67 -2.61
N LYS A 7 12.85 -44.81 -3.08
CA LYS A 7 13.18 -43.62 -3.85
C LYS A 7 12.87 -42.40 -2.99
N ALA A 8 13.86 -41.56 -2.76
CA ALA A 8 13.69 -40.30 -2.05
C ALA A 8 12.98 -39.27 -2.94
N ASP A 9 12.16 -38.43 -2.31
CA ASP A 9 11.52 -37.30 -2.98
C ASP A 9 12.59 -36.26 -3.36
N THR A 10 12.61 -35.84 -4.62
CA THR A 10 13.57 -34.83 -5.11
C THR A 10 12.83 -33.59 -5.57
N PRO A 11 12.75 -32.53 -4.73
CA PRO A 11 12.11 -31.29 -5.11
C PRO A 11 13.01 -30.45 -6.02
N GLN A 12 12.43 -29.85 -7.06
CA GLN A 12 13.11 -28.90 -7.95
C GLN A 12 12.27 -27.63 -8.12
N GLY A 13 12.92 -26.48 -8.02
CA GLY A 13 12.29 -25.16 -8.22
C GLY A 13 11.82 -24.48 -6.93
N SER A 14 10.96 -23.47 -7.07
CA SER A 14 10.51 -22.64 -5.94
C SER A 14 9.31 -23.26 -5.23
N VAL A 15 9.44 -23.51 -3.93
CA VAL A 15 8.35 -24.06 -3.10
C VAL A 15 7.35 -22.96 -2.76
N LEU A 16 6.15 -23.05 -3.30
CA LEU A 16 5.05 -22.12 -3.04
C LEU A 16 4.00 -22.72 -2.10
N ARG A 17 3.40 -21.84 -1.30
CA ARG A 17 2.25 -22.16 -0.45
C ARG A 17 1.03 -21.39 -0.92
N ARG A 18 -0.15 -22.02 -0.93
CA ARG A 18 -1.41 -21.32 -1.26
C ARG A 18 -1.64 -20.12 -0.34
N PHE A 19 -1.23 -20.23 0.92
CA PHE A 19 -1.30 -19.12 1.89
C PHE A 19 -0.51 -17.88 1.45
N THR A 20 0.72 -18.06 0.96
CA THR A 20 1.57 -16.93 0.55
C THR A 20 1.12 -16.34 -0.78
N ILE A 21 0.59 -17.17 -1.69
CA ILE A 21 -0.01 -16.70 -2.95
C ILE A 21 -1.24 -15.82 -2.65
N ASN A 22 -2.09 -16.23 -1.73
CA ASN A 22 -3.29 -15.46 -1.32
C ASN A 22 -2.96 -14.11 -0.66
N GLN A 23 -1.72 -13.92 -0.18
CA GLN A 23 -1.29 -12.65 0.39
C GLN A 23 -0.87 -11.63 -0.68
N LEU A 24 -0.57 -12.09 -1.90
CA LEU A 24 -0.17 -11.22 -3.00
C LEU A 24 -1.34 -10.32 -3.40
N LYS A 25 -1.05 -9.05 -3.68
CA LYS A 25 -2.03 -8.07 -4.15
C LYS A 25 -1.43 -7.26 -5.28
N THR A 26 -2.28 -6.87 -6.22
CA THR A 26 -1.90 -5.90 -7.24
C THR A 26 -1.42 -4.60 -6.59
N GLY A 27 -0.45 -3.94 -7.22
CA GLY A 27 0.21 -2.74 -6.70
C GLY A 27 1.43 -3.00 -5.80
N MET A 28 1.68 -4.24 -5.36
CA MET A 28 2.88 -4.57 -4.56
C MET A 28 4.17 -4.36 -5.35
N SER A 29 5.22 -3.87 -4.69
CA SER A 29 6.55 -3.76 -5.32
C SER A 29 7.20 -5.13 -5.50
N LYS A 30 8.12 -5.24 -6.45
CA LYS A 30 8.95 -6.47 -6.65
C LYS A 30 9.58 -6.98 -5.34
N ARG A 31 10.07 -6.07 -4.49
CA ARG A 31 10.66 -6.41 -3.18
C ARG A 31 9.63 -7.00 -2.23
N GLN A 32 8.46 -6.38 -2.11
CA GLN A 32 7.38 -6.90 -1.25
C GLN A 32 6.92 -8.29 -1.69
N VAL A 33 6.87 -8.55 -3.00
CA VAL A 33 6.56 -9.89 -3.52
C VAL A 33 7.64 -10.89 -3.10
N GLN A 34 8.92 -10.54 -3.24
CA GLN A 34 10.04 -11.39 -2.81
C GLN A 34 10.02 -11.70 -1.31
N ASP A 35 9.63 -10.72 -0.48
CA ASP A 35 9.54 -10.93 0.97
C ASP A 35 8.42 -11.95 1.34
N ILE A 36 7.38 -12.09 0.51
CA ILE A 36 6.24 -12.99 0.77
C ILE A 36 6.48 -14.40 0.22
N ILE A 37 6.90 -14.52 -1.05
CA ILE A 37 7.02 -15.81 -1.76
C ILE A 37 8.45 -16.19 -2.13
N GLY A 38 9.43 -15.34 -1.84
CA GLY A 38 10.84 -15.56 -2.18
C GLY A 38 11.20 -15.15 -3.61
N GLN A 39 12.42 -15.53 -4.01
CA GLN A 39 12.94 -15.24 -5.34
C GLN A 39 12.25 -16.10 -6.42
N PRO A 40 12.00 -15.52 -7.61
CA PRO A 40 11.44 -16.26 -8.73
C PRO A 40 12.42 -17.33 -9.23
N SER A 41 11.89 -18.42 -9.78
CA SER A 41 12.71 -19.48 -10.37
C SER A 41 13.33 -19.02 -11.69
N ILE A 42 12.58 -18.21 -12.46
CA ILE A 42 12.99 -17.69 -13.75
C ILE A 42 12.60 -16.21 -13.83
N ILE A 43 13.54 -15.40 -14.31
CA ILE A 43 13.33 -14.01 -14.69
C ILE A 43 13.59 -13.94 -16.19
N ASP A 44 12.61 -13.51 -16.98
CA ASP A 44 12.80 -13.35 -18.43
C ASP A 44 13.83 -12.23 -18.69
N PRO A 45 14.98 -12.51 -19.35
CA PRO A 45 16.00 -11.51 -19.63
C PRO A 45 15.55 -10.43 -20.63
N PHE A 46 14.54 -10.72 -21.46
CA PHE A 46 13.99 -9.79 -22.45
C PHE A 46 12.88 -8.94 -21.86
N HIS A 47 12.10 -9.52 -20.93
CA HIS A 47 11.04 -8.83 -20.20
C HIS A 47 11.26 -9.01 -18.70
N ASN A 48 12.12 -8.16 -18.11
CA ASN A 48 12.41 -8.09 -16.67
C ASN A 48 11.20 -7.81 -15.75
N ASN A 49 10.01 -7.81 -16.34
CA ASN A 49 8.71 -7.54 -15.76
C ASN A 49 7.86 -8.81 -15.61
N GLN A 50 8.36 -9.99 -15.99
CA GLN A 50 7.67 -11.25 -15.77
C GLN A 50 8.52 -12.16 -14.88
N TRP A 51 7.91 -12.64 -13.80
CA TRP A 51 8.50 -13.60 -12.87
C TRP A 51 7.73 -14.89 -12.88
N ASP A 52 8.46 -15.97 -13.12
CA ASP A 52 7.91 -17.31 -13.19
C ASP A 52 8.43 -18.13 -12.01
N TYR A 53 7.49 -18.67 -11.23
CA TYR A 53 7.75 -19.61 -10.16
C TYR A 53 7.30 -20.98 -10.63
N ILE A 54 8.26 -21.87 -10.84
CA ILE A 54 8.02 -23.22 -11.35
C ILE A 54 8.52 -24.20 -10.31
N HIS A 55 7.73 -25.24 -10.09
CA HIS A 55 8.11 -26.33 -9.21
C HIS A 55 7.78 -27.66 -9.87
N TYR A 56 8.67 -28.61 -9.68
CA TYR A 56 8.53 -29.97 -10.15
C TYR A 56 9.11 -30.91 -9.10
N THR A 57 8.27 -31.80 -8.56
CA THR A 57 8.69 -32.85 -7.64
C THR A 57 8.13 -34.17 -8.10
N THR A 58 9.00 -35.17 -8.17
CA THR A 58 8.60 -36.58 -8.27
C THR A 58 8.66 -37.19 -6.87
N LEU A 59 7.52 -37.68 -6.39
CA LEU A 59 7.43 -38.38 -5.13
C LEU A 59 7.94 -39.82 -5.30
N GLY A 60 8.43 -40.43 -4.23
CA GLY A 60 8.86 -41.83 -4.19
C GLY A 60 7.74 -42.82 -4.54
N SER A 61 6.48 -42.41 -4.41
CA SER A 61 5.29 -43.14 -4.89
C SER A 61 5.16 -43.17 -6.42
N GLY A 62 5.80 -42.25 -7.13
CA GLY A 62 5.65 -42.03 -8.57
C GLY A 62 4.73 -40.87 -8.94
N ASP A 63 4.08 -40.24 -7.97
CA ASP A 63 3.24 -39.06 -8.20
C ASP A 63 4.09 -37.83 -8.56
N ILE A 64 3.56 -36.97 -9.41
CA ILE A 64 4.23 -35.75 -9.87
C ILE A 64 3.46 -34.54 -9.35
N VAL A 65 4.17 -33.64 -8.67
CA VAL A 65 3.66 -32.33 -8.25
C VAL A 65 4.33 -31.27 -9.10
N ASN A 66 3.59 -30.70 -10.05
CA ASN A 66 4.08 -29.70 -10.98
C ASN A 66 3.20 -28.45 -11.03
N TYR A 67 3.73 -27.29 -10.68
CA TYR A 67 2.97 -26.05 -10.74
C TYR A 67 3.77 -24.89 -11.30
N ARG A 68 3.06 -23.93 -11.86
CA ARG A 68 3.59 -22.68 -12.38
C ARG A 68 2.71 -21.51 -11.94
N LEU A 69 3.34 -20.51 -11.33
CA LEU A 69 2.74 -19.21 -11.03
C LEU A 69 3.48 -18.14 -11.85
N ILE A 70 2.73 -17.32 -12.57
CA ILE A 70 3.28 -16.23 -13.37
C ILE A 70 2.84 -14.90 -12.78
N LEU A 71 3.81 -14.05 -12.48
CA LEU A 71 3.58 -12.70 -11.97
C LEU A 71 4.07 -11.69 -13.00
N THR A 72 3.19 -10.75 -13.38
CA THR A 72 3.55 -9.66 -14.30
C THR A 72 3.62 -8.35 -13.55
N PHE A 73 4.62 -7.55 -13.85
CA PHE A 73 4.90 -6.26 -13.24
C PHE A 73 4.81 -5.14 -14.29
N THR A 74 4.15 -4.05 -13.93
CA THR A 74 4.12 -2.82 -14.73
C THR A 74 4.63 -1.69 -13.86
N GLU A 75 5.58 -0.89 -14.35
CA GLU A 75 6.20 0.21 -13.59
C GLU A 75 6.76 -0.23 -12.21
N GLY A 76 7.30 -1.45 -12.14
CA GLY A 76 7.86 -2.00 -10.89
C GLY A 76 6.82 -2.48 -9.86
N LYS A 77 5.53 -2.44 -10.20
CA LYS A 77 4.42 -2.90 -9.34
C LYS A 77 3.72 -4.11 -9.95
N LEU A 78 3.24 -5.02 -9.09
CA LEU A 78 2.52 -6.22 -9.49
C LEU A 78 1.20 -5.84 -10.17
N SER A 79 1.04 -6.19 -11.45
CA SER A 79 -0.15 -5.86 -12.24
C SER A 79 -1.04 -7.07 -12.48
N ASN A 80 -0.46 -8.26 -12.66
CA ASN A 80 -1.21 -9.49 -12.91
C ASN A 80 -0.63 -10.67 -12.13
N ILE A 81 -1.51 -11.54 -11.64
CA ILE A 81 -1.22 -12.80 -10.94
C ILE A 81 -1.96 -13.90 -11.69
N ASN A 82 -1.25 -14.72 -12.47
CA ASN A 82 -1.84 -15.87 -13.16
C ASN A 82 -1.71 -17.13 -12.29
N THR A 83 -2.86 -17.68 -11.89
CA THR A 83 -2.99 -18.87 -11.05
C THR A 83 -3.47 -20.11 -11.82
N ASP A 84 -3.46 -20.10 -13.15
CA ASP A 84 -3.98 -21.22 -13.94
C ASP A 84 -3.12 -22.48 -13.75
N GLY A 85 -1.82 -22.30 -13.49
CA GLY A 85 -0.84 -23.38 -13.33
C GLY A 85 -0.65 -23.90 -11.91
N ILE A 86 -1.45 -23.47 -10.92
CA ILE A 86 -1.25 -23.86 -9.50
C ILE A 86 -2.15 -25.01 -9.02
N GLY A 87 -2.78 -25.75 -9.93
CA GLY A 87 -3.72 -26.82 -9.59
C GLY A 87 -3.13 -27.92 -8.69
N SER A 88 -1.88 -28.31 -8.94
CA SER A 88 -1.18 -29.36 -8.18
C SER A 88 -0.56 -28.88 -6.86
N LEU A 89 -0.71 -27.60 -6.50
CA LEU A 89 -0.19 -27.11 -5.23
C LEU A 89 -0.82 -27.91 -4.07
N PRO A 90 -0.03 -28.30 -3.06
CA PRO A 90 -0.59 -28.92 -1.87
C PRO A 90 -1.66 -28.03 -1.23
N GLU A 91 -2.68 -28.67 -0.66
CA GLU A 91 -3.72 -28.01 0.14
C GLU A 91 -3.11 -27.26 1.32
N MET A 92 -3.76 -26.19 1.77
CA MET A 92 -3.33 -25.47 2.98
C MET A 92 -3.49 -26.36 4.21
N THR A 93 -2.45 -26.41 5.03
CA THR A 93 -2.50 -27.01 6.36
C THR A 93 -3.40 -26.18 7.28
N ASP A 94 -3.94 -26.80 8.34
CA ASP A 94 -4.81 -26.11 9.29
C ASP A 94 -4.11 -24.94 10.01
N LYS A 95 -2.80 -25.06 10.23
CA LYS A 95 -1.96 -23.98 10.76
C LYS A 95 -1.90 -22.78 9.81
N GLU A 96 -1.75 -23.02 8.52
CA GLU A 96 -1.72 -21.96 7.51
C GLU A 96 -3.08 -21.30 7.33
N LYS A 97 -4.18 -22.06 7.43
CA LYS A 97 -5.53 -21.50 7.45
C LYS A 97 -5.74 -20.57 8.64
N ALA A 98 -5.34 -20.98 9.84
CA ALA A 98 -5.42 -20.16 11.05
C ALA A 98 -4.56 -18.88 10.95
N GLN A 99 -3.34 -18.99 10.42
CA GLN A 99 -2.46 -17.84 10.19
C GLN A 99 -3.02 -16.87 9.14
N GLY A 100 -3.69 -17.39 8.11
CA GLY A 100 -4.37 -16.55 7.13
C GLY A 100 -5.51 -15.75 7.71
N VAL A 101 -6.34 -16.35 8.56
CA VAL A 101 -7.42 -15.64 9.25
C VAL A 101 -6.85 -14.54 10.16
N ALA A 102 -5.78 -14.83 10.90
CA ALA A 102 -5.12 -13.83 11.76
C ALA A 102 -4.54 -12.66 10.96
N HIS A 103 -3.86 -12.94 9.84
CA HIS A 103 -3.26 -11.91 9.00
C HIS A 103 -4.30 -11.03 8.28
N ILE A 104 -5.41 -11.64 7.84
CA ILE A 104 -6.55 -10.90 7.26
C ILE A 104 -7.17 -9.99 8.31
N ALA A 105 -7.36 -10.47 9.54
CA ALA A 105 -7.90 -9.68 10.64
C ALA A 105 -6.98 -8.50 11.01
N GLU A 106 -5.66 -8.71 11.06
CA GLU A 106 -4.70 -7.65 11.34
C GLU A 106 -4.64 -6.60 10.23
N LYS A 107 -4.61 -7.01 8.96
CA LYS A 107 -4.68 -6.08 7.83
C LYS A 107 -5.96 -5.27 7.82
N LYS A 108 -7.09 -5.86 8.20
CA LYS A 108 -8.37 -5.17 8.30
C LYS A 108 -8.34 -4.12 9.41
N ARG A 109 -7.79 -4.46 10.59
CA ARG A 109 -7.60 -3.51 11.70
C ARG A 109 -6.69 -2.34 11.31
N LEU A 110 -5.57 -2.61 10.65
CA LEU A 110 -4.65 -1.57 10.19
C LEU A 110 -5.29 -0.63 9.17
N GLU A 111 -6.11 -1.15 8.25
CA GLU A 111 -6.82 -0.31 7.29
C GLU A 111 -7.94 0.50 7.97
N GLU A 112 -8.67 -0.08 8.92
CA GLU A 112 -9.68 0.64 9.73
C GLU A 112 -9.05 1.78 10.54
N VAL A 113 -7.89 1.54 11.17
CA VAL A 113 -7.12 2.58 11.88
C VAL A 113 -6.64 3.67 10.93
N ARG A 114 -6.10 3.30 9.76
CA ARG A 114 -5.64 4.26 8.74
C ARG A 114 -6.78 5.11 8.20
N ILE A 115 -7.97 4.54 8.04
CA ILE A 115 -9.17 5.29 7.62
C ILE A 115 -9.56 6.29 8.72
N ALA A 116 -9.56 5.87 10.00
CA ALA A 116 -9.86 6.74 11.13
C ALA A 116 -8.83 7.88 11.31
N GLU A 117 -7.54 7.62 11.09
CA GLU A 117 -6.50 8.65 11.11
C GLU A 117 -6.69 9.67 9.99
N LYS A 118 -7.05 9.23 8.77
CA LYS A 118 -7.35 10.16 7.67
C LYS A 118 -8.61 10.99 7.91
N GLU A 119 -9.63 10.43 8.54
CA GLU A 119 -10.86 11.16 8.89
C GLU A 119 -10.62 12.18 10.01
N THR A 120 -9.78 11.87 10.98
CA THR A 120 -9.37 12.82 12.03
C THR A 120 -8.44 13.91 11.49
N GLU A 121 -7.51 13.58 10.59
CA GLU A 121 -6.69 14.58 9.89
C GLU A 121 -7.52 15.50 8.99
N ALA A 122 -8.55 14.97 8.30
CA ALA A 122 -9.45 15.78 7.47
C ALA A 122 -10.31 16.75 8.29
N THR A 123 -10.79 16.32 9.46
CA THR A 123 -11.56 17.20 10.37
C THR A 123 -10.67 18.27 11.02
N ILE A 124 -9.44 17.92 11.44
CA ILE A 124 -8.47 18.88 11.99
C ILE A 124 -7.97 19.87 10.91
N ALA A 125 -7.80 19.43 9.67
CA ALA A 125 -7.42 20.32 8.56
C ALA A 125 -8.54 21.32 8.23
N GLU A 126 -9.79 20.90 8.28
CA GLU A 126 -10.94 21.78 8.06
C GLU A 126 -11.12 22.78 9.21
N GLU A 127 -10.95 22.36 10.47
CA GLU A 127 -10.97 23.27 11.61
C GLU A 127 -9.85 24.32 11.55
N ARG A 128 -8.64 23.93 11.10
CA ARG A 128 -7.52 24.86 10.88
C ARG A 128 -7.77 25.83 9.72
N ARG A 129 -8.51 25.42 8.68
CA ARG A 129 -8.91 26.28 7.56
C ARG A 129 -9.88 27.36 8.02
N VAL A 130 -10.91 26.98 8.77
CA VAL A 130 -11.93 27.91 9.31
C VAL A 130 -11.32 28.87 10.34
N ALA A 131 -10.35 28.44 11.14
CA ALA A 131 -9.66 29.30 12.10
C ALA A 131 -8.76 30.35 11.41
N LYS A 132 -8.13 29.99 10.28
CA LYS A 132 -7.28 30.89 9.49
C LYS A 132 -8.12 31.98 8.79
N GLU A 133 -9.27 31.60 8.25
CA GLU A 133 -10.22 32.55 7.62
C GLU A 133 -10.83 33.54 8.63
N LYS A 134 -11.15 33.09 9.85
CA LYS A 134 -11.65 33.96 10.93
C LYS A 134 -10.58 34.88 11.52
N THR A 135 -9.30 34.50 11.48
CA THR A 135 -8.20 35.35 11.96
C THR A 135 -7.83 36.41 10.93
N GLU A 136 -7.84 36.07 9.63
CA GLU A 136 -7.62 37.02 8.54
C GLU A 136 -8.73 38.11 8.46
N ALA A 137 -10.00 37.73 8.62
CA ALA A 137 -11.11 38.69 8.69
C ALA A 137 -11.02 39.67 9.90
N LYS A 138 -10.40 39.24 11.01
CA LYS A 138 -10.24 40.07 12.21
C LYS A 138 -9.06 41.04 12.09
N ILE A 139 -8.01 40.67 11.36
CA ILE A 139 -6.84 41.52 11.08
C ILE A 139 -7.21 42.65 10.12
N GLU A 140 -8.04 42.38 9.10
CA GLU A 140 -8.47 43.40 8.14
C GLU A 140 -9.44 44.43 8.75
N GLY A 141 -10.31 44.00 9.67
CA GLY A 141 -11.17 44.89 10.45
C GLY A 141 -10.40 45.83 11.38
N GLY A 142 -9.32 45.35 12.02
CA GLY A 142 -8.46 46.17 12.88
C GLY A 142 -7.69 47.26 12.13
N ASN A 143 -7.21 46.95 10.91
CA ASN A 143 -6.40 47.86 10.11
C ASN A 143 -7.21 48.99 9.43
N ARG A 144 -8.52 48.77 9.23
CA ARG A 144 -9.45 49.83 8.78
C ARG A 144 -9.74 50.85 9.87
N ILE A 145 -9.77 50.43 11.14
CA ILE A 145 -10.03 51.31 12.28
C ILE A 145 -8.82 52.22 12.56
N THR A 146 -7.59 51.71 12.38
CA THR A 146 -6.37 52.53 12.52
C THR A 146 -6.23 53.56 11.41
N LYS A 147 -6.48 53.17 10.14
CA LYS A 147 -6.43 54.08 8.99
C LYS A 147 -7.46 55.21 9.07
N ALA A 148 -8.69 54.92 9.50
CA ALA A 148 -9.74 55.93 9.65
C ALA A 148 -9.45 56.95 10.78
N LYS A 149 -8.70 56.54 11.82
CA LYS A 149 -8.30 57.44 12.92
C LYS A 149 -7.19 58.41 12.51
N GLU A 150 -6.30 57.97 11.63
CA GLU A 150 -5.16 58.75 11.12
C GLU A 150 -5.60 59.83 10.11
N GLU A 151 -6.56 59.50 9.24
CA GLU A 151 -7.19 60.44 8.30
C GLU A 151 -8.04 61.51 9.01
N ALA A 152 -8.67 61.16 10.14
CA ALA A 152 -9.42 62.10 10.96
C ALA A 152 -8.51 63.09 11.72
N HIS A 153 -7.28 62.72 12.05
CA HIS A 153 -6.31 63.62 12.70
C HIS A 153 -5.74 64.63 11.70
N THR A 154 -5.37 64.18 10.51
CA THR A 154 -4.85 65.05 9.44
C THR A 154 -5.89 66.01 8.85
N ALA A 155 -7.17 65.63 8.86
CA ALA A 155 -8.26 66.53 8.48
C ALA A 155 -8.50 67.64 9.53
N LYS A 156 -8.31 67.34 10.82
CA LYS A 156 -8.43 68.36 11.88
C LYS A 156 -7.28 69.36 11.85
N GLU A 157 -6.06 68.94 11.52
CA GLU A 157 -4.91 69.86 11.39
C GLU A 157 -5.01 70.78 10.15
N LYS A 158 -5.59 70.32 9.04
CA LYS A 158 -5.79 71.14 7.84
C LYS A 158 -6.91 72.18 7.96
N ILE A 159 -7.90 71.95 8.82
CA ILE A 159 -8.97 72.94 9.06
C ILE A 159 -8.47 74.06 9.98
N GLN A 160 -7.50 73.78 10.86
CA GLN A 160 -6.94 74.79 11.77
C GLN A 160 -5.93 75.74 11.11
N THR A 161 -5.31 75.32 9.99
CA THR A 161 -4.35 76.14 9.22
C THR A 161 -4.99 77.02 8.15
N LYS A 162 -6.30 76.91 7.91
CA LYS A 162 -7.03 77.72 6.91
C LYS A 162 -7.91 78.83 7.51
N ALA A 163 -7.78 79.08 8.82
CA ALA A 163 -8.51 80.12 9.56
C ALA A 163 -7.61 81.30 10.01
N LEU A 164 -6.39 81.38 9.49
CA LEU A 164 -5.41 82.45 9.78
C LEU A 164 -4.71 82.89 8.49
N GLU A 165 -5.49 83.37 7.52
CA GLU A 165 -5.07 84.28 6.44
C GLU A 165 -6.19 85.31 6.23
#